data_AF-A0AAE5EYG7-F1
#
_entry.id   AF-A0AAE5EYG7-F1
#
_cell.length_a   1.000
_cell.length_b   1.000
_cell.length_c   1.000
_cell.angle_alpha   90.00
_cell.angle_beta   90.00
_cell.angle_gamma   90.00
#
_symmetry.space_group_name_H-M   'P 1'
#
loop_
_entity.id
_entity.type
_entity.pdbx_description
1 polymer ?
#
loop_
_entity_poly.entity_id
_entity_poly.type
_entity_poly.pdbx_seq_one_letter_code
_entity_poly.pdbx_strand_id
1 'polypeptide(L)'
;MSFGQLVIEALHVVAVVVLLGATVAMAAIVVPTIRKDGLSAHAVRAIGRRFAAVVAVSGTTVLLTEVYLTSTQHTIASLVGTVSGWMVLASIGLWMLLVGLLGVGTGKLAQAVSVGETKAAADRSRRWYESAAVVGLVAVAMTGVL
;
A
#
# COMPACT_ATOMS: atom_id res chain seq x y z
N MET A 1 -6.24 -27.24 7.17
CA MET A 1 -5.81 -25.88 7.52
C MET A 1 -5.44 -25.87 8.99
N SER A 2 -4.20 -25.52 9.34
CA SER A 2 -3.76 -25.46 10.74
C SER A 2 -4.16 -24.13 11.39
N PHE A 3 -4.24 -24.09 12.72
CA PHE A 3 -4.50 -22.85 13.46
C PHE A 3 -3.49 -21.74 13.12
N GLY A 4 -2.21 -22.10 12.94
CA GLY A 4 -1.17 -21.15 12.55
C GLY A 4 -1.39 -20.52 11.17
N GLN A 5 -1.87 -21.31 10.19
CA GLN A 5 -2.23 -20.79 8.86
C GLN A 5 -3.37 -19.78 8.95
N LEU A 6 -4.42 -20.10 9.73
CA LEU A 6 -5.55 -19.20 9.94
C LEU A 6 -5.13 -17.86 10.56
N VAL A 7 -4.21 -17.88 11.53
CA VAL A 7 -3.69 -16.64 12.13
C VAL A 7 -2.93 -15.79 11.11
N ILE A 8 -2.14 -16.42 10.23
CA ILE A 8 -1.37 -15.73 9.19
C ILE A 8 -2.28 -15.15 8.10
N GLU A 9 -3.28 -15.91 7.66
CA GLU A 9 -4.30 -15.42 6.71
C GLU A 9 -5.08 -14.24 7.28
N ALA A 10 -5.53 -14.34 8.54
CA ALA A 10 -6.21 -13.24 9.22
C ALA A 10 -5.32 -11.99 9.31
N LEU A 11 -4.05 -12.17 9.68
CA LEU A 11 -3.07 -11.08 9.75
C LEU A 11 -2.85 -10.44 8.37
N HIS A 12 -2.74 -11.24 7.31
CA HIS A 12 -2.60 -10.78 5.93
C HIS A 12 -3.81 -9.91 5.53
N VAL A 13 -5.03 -10.41 5.71
CA VAL A 13 -6.27 -9.70 5.36
C VAL A 13 -6.39 -8.39 6.12
N VAL A 14 -6.11 -8.38 7.43
CA VAL A 14 -6.13 -7.14 8.24
C VAL A 14 -5.08 -6.16 7.73
N ALA A 15 -3.86 -6.61 7.43
CA ALA A 15 -2.81 -5.75 6.90
C ALA A 15 -3.17 -5.16 5.52
N VAL A 16 -3.77 -5.97 4.63
CA VAL A 16 -4.28 -5.53 3.33
C VAL A 16 -5.36 -4.45 3.50
N VAL A 17 -6.36 -4.69 4.35
CA VAL A 17 -7.46 -3.73 4.59
C VAL A 17 -6.93 -2.42 5.16
N VAL A 18 -6.02 -2.49 6.13
CA VAL A 18 -5.41 -1.29 6.74
C VAL A 18 -4.57 -0.51 5.71
N LEU A 19 -3.73 -1.21 4.94
CA LEU A 19 -2.86 -0.58 3.93
C LEU A 19 -3.66 0.09 2.82
N LEU A 20 -4.62 -0.65 2.23
CA LEU A 20 -5.47 -0.15 1.16
C LEU A 20 -6.38 0.98 1.68
N GLY A 21 -7.02 0.79 2.84
CA GLY A 21 -7.90 1.79 3.44
C GLY A 21 -7.16 3.10 3.72
N ALA A 22 -5.96 3.04 4.30
CA ALA A 22 -5.13 4.22 4.53
C ALA A 22 -4.73 4.89 3.21
N THR A 23 -4.39 4.11 2.19
CA THR A 23 -4.00 4.61 0.86
C THR A 23 -5.15 5.35 0.18
N VAL A 24 -6.34 4.75 0.16
CA VAL A 24 -7.56 5.37 -0.38
C VAL A 24 -7.92 6.62 0.42
N ALA A 25 -7.83 6.60 1.76
CA ALA A 25 -8.06 7.79 2.57
C ALA A 25 -7.07 8.91 2.25
N MET A 26 -5.79 8.60 2.04
CA MET A 26 -4.81 9.61 1.61
C MET A 26 -5.16 10.20 0.25
N ALA A 27 -5.50 9.36 -0.74
CA ALA A 27 -5.80 9.79 -2.10
C ALA A 27 -7.11 10.59 -2.20
N ALA A 28 -8.17 10.15 -1.53
CA ALA A 28 -9.52 10.68 -1.69
C ALA A 28 -9.90 11.77 -0.68
N ILE A 29 -9.28 11.77 0.51
CA ILE A 29 -9.67 12.69 1.60
C ILE A 29 -8.51 13.63 1.94
N VAL A 30 -7.35 13.09 2.31
CA VAL A 30 -6.26 13.91 2.86
C VAL A 30 -5.67 14.83 1.80
N VAL A 31 -5.21 14.29 0.66
CA VAL A 31 -4.59 15.09 -0.40
C VAL A 31 -5.54 16.19 -0.91
N PRO A 32 -6.82 15.91 -1.23
CA PRO A 32 -7.76 16.96 -1.62
C PRO A 32 -7.99 18.02 -0.54
N THR A 33 -8.00 17.65 0.75
CA THR A 33 -8.16 18.61 1.84
C THR A 33 -6.95 19.53 1.99
N ILE A 34 -5.73 19.01 1.82
CA ILE A 34 -4.51 19.83 1.80
C ILE A 34 -4.56 20.85 0.66
N ARG A 35 -5.02 20.46 -0.54
CA ARG A 35 -5.12 21.35 -1.71
C ARG A 35 -6.08 22.51 -1.52
N LYS A 36 -7.11 22.32 -0.70
CA LYS A 36 -8.11 23.34 -0.34
C LYS A 36 -7.66 24.20 0.85
N ASP A 37 -6.39 24.11 1.24
CA ASP A 37 -5.81 24.82 2.38
C ASP A 37 -6.54 24.50 3.71
N GLY A 38 -7.17 23.32 3.79
CA GLY A 38 -7.97 22.89 4.94
C GLY A 38 -7.18 22.25 6.09
N LEU A 39 -5.85 22.14 5.96
CA LEU A 39 -4.98 21.54 6.99
C LEU A 39 -3.74 22.43 7.22
N SER A 40 -3.38 22.61 8.49
CA SER A 40 -2.13 23.27 8.86
C SER A 40 -0.92 22.41 8.48
N ALA A 41 0.23 23.05 8.20
CA ALA A 41 1.46 22.33 7.89
C ALA A 41 1.85 21.31 8.99
N HIS A 42 1.59 21.63 10.26
CA HIS A 42 1.81 20.72 11.38
C HIS A 42 0.94 19.45 11.28
N ALA A 43 -0.35 19.60 10.97
CA ALA A 43 -1.26 18.47 10.78
C ALA A 43 -0.82 17.59 9.60
N VAL A 44 -0.41 18.19 8.48
CA VAL A 44 0.09 17.45 7.32
C VAL A 44 1.34 16.64 7.66
N ARG A 45 2.31 17.21 8.40
CA ARG A 45 3.51 16.47 8.86
C ARG A 45 3.12 15.30 9.77
N ALA A 46 2.20 15.51 10.71
CA ALA A 46 1.77 14.48 11.63
C ALA A 46 1.06 13.32 10.91
N ILE A 47 0.16 13.64 9.97
CA ILE A 47 -0.53 12.64 9.14
C ILE A 47 0.46 11.89 8.27
N GLY A 48 1.34 12.58 7.56
CA GLY A 48 2.35 11.97 6.69
C GLY A 48 3.28 11.01 7.44
N ARG A 49 3.73 11.37 8.65
CA ARG A 49 4.55 10.46 9.49
C ARG A 49 3.78 9.21 9.93
N ARG A 50 2.54 9.36 10.38
CA ARG A 50 1.70 8.22 10.78
C ARG A 50 1.41 7.32 9.59
N PHE A 51 1.10 7.92 8.45
CA PHE A 51 0.88 7.19 7.20
C PHE A 51 2.13 6.39 6.79
N ALA A 52 3.32 7.01 6.84
CA ALA A 52 4.57 6.30 6.56
C ALA A 52 4.77 5.07 7.47
N ALA A 53 4.47 5.20 8.76
CA ALA A 53 4.56 4.09 9.71
C ALA A 53 3.54 2.98 9.38
N VAL A 54 2.30 3.33 9.05
CA VAL A 54 1.28 2.37 8.60
C VAL A 54 1.73 1.64 7.33
N VAL A 55 2.25 2.35 6.34
CA VAL A 55 2.76 1.75 5.10
C VAL A 55 3.93 0.80 5.38
N ALA A 56 4.87 1.20 6.24
CA ALA A 56 6.02 0.36 6.58
C ALA A 56 5.58 -0.92 7.28
N VAL A 57 4.72 -0.83 8.30
CA VAL A 57 4.24 -1.99 9.06
C VAL A 57 3.35 -2.87 8.19
N SER A 58 2.24 -2.33 7.67
CA SER A 58 1.27 -3.10 6.91
C SER A 58 1.84 -3.62 5.60
N GLY A 59 2.62 -2.82 4.87
CA GLY A 59 3.27 -3.26 3.63
C GLY A 59 4.25 -4.41 3.84
N THR A 60 5.07 -4.35 4.91
CA THR A 60 5.97 -5.45 5.27
C THR A 60 5.18 -6.70 5.68
N THR A 61 4.12 -6.54 6.48
CA THR A 61 3.25 -7.65 6.87
C THR A 61 2.61 -8.31 5.66
N VAL A 62 2.05 -7.55 4.71
CA VAL A 62 1.45 -8.08 3.48
C VAL A 62 2.47 -8.89 2.70
N LEU A 63 3.66 -8.33 2.41
CA LEU A 63 4.69 -9.01 1.62
C LEU A 63 5.19 -10.30 2.30
N LEU A 64 5.47 -10.26 3.60
CA LEU A 64 5.97 -11.43 4.32
C LEU A 64 4.92 -12.54 4.41
N THR A 65 3.67 -12.18 4.73
CA THR A 65 2.58 -13.16 4.82
C THR A 65 2.23 -13.74 3.46
N GLU A 66 2.26 -12.96 2.40
CA GLU A 66 1.98 -13.44 1.04
C GLU A 66 3.06 -14.39 0.53
N VAL A 67 4.34 -14.05 0.72
CA VAL A 67 5.45 -14.95 0.40
C VAL A 67 5.35 -16.24 1.22
N TYR A 68 5.03 -16.14 2.51
CA TYR A 68 4.87 -17.32 3.37
C TYR A 68 3.73 -18.22 2.87
N LEU A 69 2.52 -17.67 2.68
CA LEU A 69 1.35 -18.43 2.23
C LEU A 69 1.62 -19.08 0.87
N THR A 70 2.22 -18.34 -0.06
CA THR A 70 2.64 -18.84 -1.37
C THR A 70 3.59 -20.03 -1.25
N SER A 71 4.60 -19.93 -0.38
CA SER A 71 5.59 -21.00 -0.18
C SER A 71 4.98 -22.30 0.37
N THR A 72 3.86 -22.20 1.08
CA THR A 72 3.15 -23.37 1.62
C THR A 72 2.22 -24.03 0.61
N GLN A 73 1.84 -23.32 -0.45
CA GLN A 73 0.84 -23.77 -1.43
C GLN A 73 1.45 -24.08 -2.80
N HIS A 74 2.55 -23.43 -3.16
CA HIS A 74 3.16 -23.54 -4.49
C HIS A 74 4.62 -23.99 -4.38
N THR A 75 5.03 -24.83 -5.35
CA THR A 75 6.44 -25.12 -5.59
C THR A 75 7.02 -24.05 -6.52
N ILE A 76 8.35 -23.90 -6.56
CA ILE A 76 9.01 -22.98 -7.49
C ILE A 76 8.62 -23.32 -8.94
N ALA A 77 8.55 -24.61 -9.28
CA ALA A 77 8.15 -25.06 -10.61
C ALA A 77 6.70 -24.66 -10.95
N SER A 78 5.77 -24.78 -9.99
CA SER A 78 4.38 -24.37 -10.23
C SER A 78 4.21 -22.85 -10.30
N LEU A 79 5.04 -22.07 -9.59
CA LEU A 79 5.03 -20.61 -9.66
C LEU A 79 5.35 -20.06 -11.05
N VAL A 80 6.34 -20.63 -11.73
CA VAL A 80 6.77 -20.15 -13.06
C VAL A 80 6.15 -20.92 -14.22
N GLY A 81 5.61 -22.11 -13.95
CA GLY A 81 5.08 -23.03 -14.96
C GLY A 81 3.56 -23.01 -15.13
N THR A 82 2.82 -22.29 -14.29
CA THR A 82 1.34 -22.30 -14.32
C THR A 82 0.75 -20.90 -14.32
N VAL A 83 -0.46 -20.76 -14.88
CA VAL A 83 -1.20 -19.48 -14.88
C VAL A 83 -1.45 -18.99 -13.46
N SER A 84 -1.85 -19.89 -12.55
CA SER A 84 -2.03 -19.59 -11.12
C SER A 84 -0.75 -19.05 -10.49
N GLY A 85 0.39 -19.66 -10.79
CA GLY A 85 1.70 -19.22 -10.30
C GLY A 85 2.06 -17.80 -10.77
N TRP A 86 1.84 -17.49 -12.05
CA TRP A 86 2.07 -16.14 -12.59
C TRP A 86 1.16 -15.08 -11.95
N MET A 87 -0.08 -15.43 -11.63
CA MET A 87 -1.01 -14.52 -10.93
C MET A 87 -0.54 -14.21 -9.51
N VAL A 88 -0.01 -15.20 -8.78
CA VAL A 88 0.58 -14.98 -7.45
C VAL A 88 1.81 -14.08 -7.55
N LEU A 89 2.72 -14.34 -8.51
CA LEU A 89 3.89 -13.49 -8.74
C LEU A 89 3.50 -12.05 -9.10
N ALA A 90 2.45 -11.89 -9.92
CA ALA A 90 1.91 -10.58 -10.28
C ALA A 90 1.31 -9.85 -9.06
N SER A 91 0.60 -10.56 -8.18
CA SER A 91 0.08 -10.00 -6.92
C SER A 91 1.20 -9.47 -6.04
N ILE A 92 2.24 -10.28 -5.78
CA ILE A 92 3.42 -9.85 -5.01
C ILE A 92 4.07 -8.61 -5.66
N GLY A 93 4.22 -8.62 -7.00
CA GLY A 93 4.73 -7.48 -7.76
C GLY A 93 3.89 -6.21 -7.58
N LEU A 94 2.56 -6.33 -7.58
CA LEU A 94 1.66 -5.20 -7.33
C LEU A 94 1.77 -4.66 -5.91
N TRP A 95 1.91 -5.52 -4.90
CA TRP A 95 2.14 -5.08 -3.51
C TRP A 95 3.47 -4.36 -3.35
N MET A 96 4.54 -4.85 -3.98
CA MET A 96 5.83 -4.16 -4.01
C MET A 96 5.72 -2.80 -4.71
N LEU A 97 5.03 -2.75 -5.86
CA LEU A 97 4.79 -1.51 -6.60
C LEU A 97 3.99 -0.52 -5.74
N LEU A 98 2.95 -0.98 -5.05
CA LEU A 98 2.14 -0.17 -4.14
C LEU A 98 3.02 0.47 -3.06
N VAL A 99 3.80 -0.32 -2.33
CA VAL A 99 4.69 0.17 -1.27
C VAL A 99 5.71 1.17 -1.84
N GLY A 100 6.26 0.89 -3.02
CA GLY A 100 7.18 1.81 -3.71
C GLY A 100 6.53 3.16 -4.07
N LEU A 101 5.33 3.14 -4.66
CA LEU A 101 4.56 4.35 -5.00
C LEU A 101 4.26 5.19 -3.75
N LEU A 102 3.85 4.53 -2.67
CA LEU A 102 3.56 5.19 -1.39
C LEU A 102 4.81 5.79 -0.75
N GLY A 103 5.95 5.10 -0.83
CA GLY A 103 7.25 5.62 -0.38
C GLY A 103 7.62 6.91 -1.10
N VAL A 104 7.51 6.92 -2.44
CA VAL A 104 7.78 8.12 -3.26
C VAL A 104 6.78 9.24 -2.96
N GLY A 105 5.48 8.94 -2.92
CA GLY A 105 4.43 9.91 -2.63
C GLY A 105 4.59 10.57 -1.25
N THR A 106 4.94 9.77 -0.25
CA THR A 106 5.17 10.25 1.13
C THR A 106 6.45 11.05 1.26
N GLY A 107 7.53 10.64 0.59
CA GLY A 107 8.78 11.40 0.53
C GLY A 107 8.58 12.79 -0.09
N LYS A 108 7.84 12.87 -1.21
CA LYS A 108 7.50 14.15 -1.85
C LYS A 108 6.64 15.03 -0.97
N LEU A 109 5.67 14.45 -0.26
CA LEU A 109 4.83 15.19 0.69
C LEU A 109 5.68 15.75 1.85
N ALA A 110 6.55 14.93 2.44
CA ALA A 110 7.41 15.35 3.54
C ALA A 110 8.38 16.47 3.15
N GLN A 111 9.01 16.36 1.97
CA GLN A 111 9.94 17.37 1.45
C GLN A 111 9.25 18.72 1.23
N ALA A 112 8.08 18.75 0.60
CA ALA A 112 7.46 20.04 0.29
C ALA A 112 6.83 20.71 1.53
N VAL A 113 6.44 19.93 2.54
CA VAL A 113 5.99 20.49 3.83
C VAL A 113 7.15 21.04 4.66
N SER A 114 8.40 20.61 4.44
CA SER A 114 9.56 21.22 5.13
C SER A 114 9.91 22.62 4.61
N VAL A 115 9.60 22.90 3.34
CA VAL A 115 9.84 24.20 2.67
C VAL A 115 8.65 25.16 2.78
N GLY A 116 7.54 24.73 3.40
CA GLY A 116 6.34 25.56 3.61
C GLY A 116 5.35 25.57 2.43
N GLU A 117 5.61 24.79 1.38
CA GLU A 117 4.79 24.73 0.17
C GLU A 117 3.76 23.58 0.23
N THR A 118 2.83 23.62 1.18
CA THR A 118 1.83 22.54 1.40
C THR A 118 0.96 22.26 0.18
N LYS A 119 0.58 23.30 -0.56
CA LYS A 119 -0.29 23.18 -1.75
C LYS A 119 0.44 22.56 -2.94
N ALA A 120 1.64 23.04 -3.23
CA ALA A 120 2.49 22.46 -4.28
C ALA A 120 2.90 21.02 -3.95
N ALA A 121 3.08 20.69 -2.65
CA ALA A 121 3.28 19.32 -2.17
C ALA A 121 2.13 18.41 -2.59
N ALA A 122 0.91 18.85 -2.33
CA ALA A 122 -0.28 18.06 -2.59
C ALA A 122 -0.47 17.86 -4.10
N ASP A 123 -0.25 18.88 -4.93
CA ASP A 123 -0.35 18.75 -6.39
C ASP A 123 0.72 17.78 -6.97
N ARG A 124 1.96 17.85 -6.48
CA ARG A 124 3.05 16.95 -6.96
C ARG A 124 2.91 15.52 -6.45
N SER A 125 2.37 15.33 -5.25
CA SER A 125 2.22 14.00 -4.63
C SER A 125 0.91 13.30 -5.02
N ARG A 126 -0.12 14.06 -5.42
CA ARG A 126 -1.45 13.54 -5.77
C ARG A 126 -1.43 12.34 -6.69
N ARG A 127 -0.74 12.44 -7.83
CA ARG A 127 -0.69 11.36 -8.82
C ARG A 127 -0.11 10.06 -8.24
N TRP A 128 0.81 10.15 -7.28
CA TRP A 128 1.39 8.96 -6.63
C TRP A 128 0.37 8.25 -5.76
N TYR A 129 -0.39 8.99 -4.94
CA TYR A 129 -1.44 8.41 -4.10
C TYR A 129 -2.62 7.89 -4.92
N GLU A 130 -3.01 8.57 -5.99
CA GLU A 130 -4.07 8.10 -6.91
C GLU A 130 -3.64 6.81 -7.62
N SER A 131 -2.44 6.78 -8.20
CA SER A 131 -1.90 5.56 -8.81
C SER A 131 -1.76 4.42 -7.79
N ALA A 132 -1.30 4.73 -6.57
CA ALA A 132 -1.21 3.74 -5.49
C ALA A 132 -2.60 3.17 -5.13
N ALA A 133 -3.63 4.01 -5.03
CA ALA A 133 -4.99 3.54 -4.76
C ALA A 133 -5.50 2.60 -5.87
N VAL A 134 -5.25 2.94 -7.14
CA VAL A 134 -5.62 2.07 -8.27
C VAL A 134 -4.84 0.74 -8.22
N VAL A 135 -3.52 0.78 -8.01
CA VAL A 135 -2.68 -0.43 -7.90
C VAL A 135 -3.14 -1.32 -6.75
N GLY A 136 -3.45 -0.74 -5.58
CA GLY A 136 -3.94 -1.50 -4.43
C GLY A 136 -5.31 -2.13 -4.67
N LEU A 137 -6.22 -1.45 -5.37
CA LEU A 137 -7.52 -2.03 -5.76
C LEU A 137 -7.33 -3.19 -6.75
N VAL A 138 -6.43 -3.06 -7.72
CA VAL A 138 -6.10 -4.14 -8.66
C VAL A 138 -5.47 -5.32 -7.93
N ALA A 139 -4.57 -5.08 -6.98
CA ALA A 139 -3.96 -6.14 -6.16
C ALA A 139 -5.02 -6.93 -5.38
N VAL A 140 -5.94 -6.24 -4.70
CA VAL A 140 -7.05 -6.89 -3.98
C VAL A 140 -7.96 -7.67 -4.93
N ALA A 141 -8.30 -7.09 -6.08
CA ALA A 141 -9.12 -7.76 -7.08
C ALA A 141 -8.45 -9.04 -7.60
N MET A 142 -7.13 -9.05 -7.79
CA MET A 142 -6.39 -10.25 -8.20
C MET A 142 -6.37 -11.30 -7.09
N THR A 143 -6.17 -10.91 -5.83
CA THR A 143 -6.21 -11.86 -4.70
C THR A 143 -7.59 -12.48 -4.49
N GLY A 144 -8.69 -11.76 -4.76
CA GLY A 144 -10.05 -12.29 -4.63
C GLY A 144 -10.52 -13.17 -5.80
N VAL A 145 -9.73 -13.25 -6.88
CA VAL A 145 -9.99 -14.12 -8.04
C VAL A 145 -9.21 -15.44 -7.94
N LEU A 146 -8.20 -15.51 -7.07
CA LEU A 146 -7.38 -16.68 -6.77
C LEU A 146 -8.03 -17.57 -5.70
#